data_AF-A0A6V7LDP0-F1
#
_entry.id   AF-A0A6V7LDP0-F1
#
_cell.length_a   1.000
_cell.length_b   1.000
_cell.length_c   1.000
_cell.angle_alpha   90.00
_cell.angle_beta   90.00
_cell.angle_gamma   90.00
#
_symmetry.space_group_name_H-M   'P 1'
#
loop_
_entity.id
_entity.type
_entity.pdbx_description
1 polymer ?
#
loop_
_entity_poly.entity_id
_entity_poly.type
_entity_poly.pdbx_seq_one_letter_code
_entity_poly.pdbx_strand_id
1 'polypeptide(L)' 'HFRSISFYIGYNLRDAVNDGRADYIPVFNHEIPKLFYEGTISPDIAFIHVSTPDIRGFCSLGTSVDCTRAALTTAKIIV' A
#
# COMPACT_ATOMS: atom_id res chain seq x y z
N HIS A 1 -18.54 -3.04 6.28
CA HIS A 1 -18.47 -2.18 5.08
C HIS A 1 -17.06 -1.62 4.96
N PHE A 2 -16.50 -1.54 3.75
CA PHE A 2 -15.19 -0.92 3.49
C PHE A 2 -15.34 0.17 2.41
N ARG A 3 -14.44 1.16 2.43
CA ARG A 3 -14.29 2.18 1.39
C ARG A 3 -12.85 2.12 0.91
N SER A 4 -12.65 1.92 -0.39
CA SER A 4 -11.30 1.87 -0.97
C SER A 4 -10.82 3.29 -1.23
N ILE A 5 -9.61 3.59 -0.78
CA ILE A 5 -8.87 4.81 -1.09
C ILE A 5 -7.59 4.37 -1.79
N SER A 6 -7.40 4.77 -3.04
CA SER A 6 -6.32 4.27 -3.88
C SER A 6 -5.46 5.39 -4.48
N PHE A 7 -4.14 5.19 -4.57
CA PHE A 7 -3.22 6.08 -5.31
C PHE A 7 -3.11 5.74 -6.80
N TYR A 8 -3.71 4.61 -7.20
CA TYR A 8 -3.80 4.17 -8.59
C TYR A 8 -5.08 3.38 -8.78
N ILE A 9 -5.81 3.63 -9.87
CA ILE A 9 -7.10 2.99 -10.14
C ILE A 9 -6.99 2.00 -11.32
N GLY A 10 -7.05 0.71 -10.98
CA GLY A 10 -7.24 -0.37 -11.95
C GLY A 10 -8.69 -0.47 -12.44
N TYR A 11 -8.93 -1.33 -13.43
CA TYR A 11 -10.26 -1.59 -13.98
C TYR A 11 -11.31 -1.91 -12.89
N ASN A 12 -10.92 -2.69 -11.89
CA ASN A 12 -11.76 -3.13 -10.77
C ASN A 12 -12.30 -2.00 -9.87
N LEU A 13 -11.73 -0.79 -9.94
CA LEU A 13 -12.10 0.34 -9.08
C LEU A 13 -12.78 1.50 -9.81
N ARG A 14 -12.77 1.51 -11.15
CA ARG A 14 -13.25 2.66 -11.95
C ARG A 14 -14.73 2.97 -11.69
N ASP A 15 -15.60 1.96 -11.78
CA ASP A 15 -17.04 2.14 -11.55
C ASP A 15 -17.33 2.54 -10.11
N ALA A 16 -16.60 1.97 -9.15
CA ALA A 16 -16.75 2.33 -7.73
C ALA A 16 -16.37 3.78 -7.45
N VAL A 17 -15.34 4.30 -8.10
CA VAL A 17 -14.96 5.72 -7.99
C VAL A 17 -15.99 6.61 -8.69
N ASN A 18 -16.42 6.26 -9.90
CA ASN A 18 -17.42 7.03 -10.65
C ASN A 18 -18.77 7.12 -9.93
N ASP A 19 -19.17 6.04 -9.24
CA ASP A 19 -20.39 5.98 -8.43
C ASP A 19 -20.23 6.63 -7.04
N GLY A 20 -19.05 7.17 -6.70
CA GLY A 20 -18.77 7.78 -5.40
C GLY A 20 -18.61 6.79 -4.23
N ARG A 21 -18.50 5.49 -4.51
CA ARG A 21 -18.33 4.41 -3.52
C ARG A 21 -16.86 4.17 -3.10
N ALA A 22 -15.90 4.71 -3.84
CA ALA A 22 -14.46 4.67 -3.56
C ALA A 22 -13.79 6.01 -3.88
N ASP A 23 -12.59 6.25 -3.35
CA ASP A 23 -11.82 7.48 -3.55
C ASP A 23 -10.50 7.21 -4.28
N TYR A 24 -10.07 8.19 -5.07
CA TYR A 24 -8.77 8.22 -5.73
C TYR A 24 -7.98 9.45 -5.26
N ILE A 25 -6.75 9.23 -4.79
CA ILE A 25 -5.81 10.30 -4.43
C ILE A 25 -4.77 10.41 -5.56
N PRO A 26 -4.82 11.47 -6.39
CA PRO A 26 -3.82 11.67 -7.44
C PRO A 26 -2.48 12.05 -6.83
N VAL A 27 -1.44 11.28 -7.12
CA VAL A 27 -0.06 11.52 -6.64
C VAL A 27 0.94 10.87 -7.60
N PHE A 28 2.13 11.45 -7.75
CA PHE A 28 3.20 10.82 -8.52
C PHE A 28 3.72 9.56 -7.81
N ASN A 29 3.94 8.47 -8.55
CA ASN A 29 4.31 7.19 -7.95
C ASN A 29 5.58 7.25 -7.08
N HIS A 30 6.55 8.08 -7.46
CA HIS A 30 7.80 8.25 -6.70
C HIS A 30 7.62 9.06 -5.41
N GLU A 31 6.53 9.81 -5.25
CA GLU A 31 6.21 10.58 -4.05
C GLU A 31 5.41 9.76 -3.03
N ILE A 32 4.75 8.68 -3.46
CA ILE A 32 3.94 7.83 -2.57
C ILE A 32 4.72 7.40 -1.33
N PRO A 33 5.96 6.86 -1.41
CA PRO A 33 6.72 6.47 -0.21
C PRO A 33 6.91 7.62 0.79
N LYS A 34 7.11 8.86 0.30
CA LYS A 34 7.30 10.04 1.15
C LYS A 34 6.08 10.29 2.03
N LEU A 35 4.87 10.11 1.51
CA LEU A 35 3.63 10.28 2.27
C LEU A 35 3.54 9.36 3.50
N PHE A 36 4.08 8.14 3.38
CA PHE A 36 4.15 7.20 4.51
C PHE A 36 5.22 7.62 5.51
N TYR A 37 6.44 7.90 5.04
CA TYR A 37 7.56 8.25 5.93
C TYR A 37 7.32 9.56 6.70
N GLU A 38 6.62 10.53 6.10
CA GLU A 38 6.24 11.79 6.75
C GLU A 38 4.96 11.67 7.60
N GLY A 39 4.34 10.49 7.64
CA GLY A 39 3.15 10.22 8.46
C GLY A 39 1.87 10.86 7.94
N THR A 40 1.89 11.51 6.76
CA THR A 40 0.68 12.01 6.08
C THR A 40 -0.30 10.87 5.84
N ILE A 41 0.22 9.67 5.55
CA ILE A 41 -0.54 8.44 5.45
C ILE A 41 0.09 7.42 6.38
N SER A 42 -0.63 7.07 7.46
CA SER A 42 -0.15 6.17 8.49
C SER A 42 -1.12 4.98 8.61
N PRO A 43 -0.89 3.88 7.88
CA PRO A 43 -1.77 2.72 7.95
C PRO A 43 -1.67 2.05 9.32
N ASP A 44 -2.80 1.60 9.88
CA ASP A 44 -2.76 0.77 11.08
C ASP A 44 -2.24 -0.65 10.76
N ILE A 45 -2.60 -1.17 9.58
CA ILE A 45 -2.29 -2.53 9.14
C ILE A 45 -1.74 -2.50 7.71
N ALA A 46 -0.62 -3.17 7.48
CA ALA A 46 -0.08 -3.44 6.14
C ALA A 46 -0.18 -4.94 5.84
N PHE A 47 -1.03 -5.31 4.88
CA PHE A 47 -1.07 -6.66 4.32
C PHE A 47 -0.04 -6.78 3.20
N ILE A 48 0.93 -7.68 3.35
CA ILE A 48 2.03 -7.82 2.39
C ILE A 48 2.20 -9.27 1.93
N HIS A 49 2.68 -9.45 0.69
CA HIS A 49 3.10 -10.75 0.20
C HIS A 49 4.62 -10.78 0.12
N VAL A 50 5.23 -11.78 0.76
CA VAL A 50 6.68 -11.99 0.78
C VAL A 50 7.02 -13.43 0.41
N SER A 51 8.29 -13.68 0.07
CA SER A 51 8.81 -15.04 -0.10
C SER A 51 8.77 -15.81 1.22
N THR A 52 8.92 -17.14 1.15
CA THR A 52 9.31 -17.92 2.32
C THR A 52 10.63 -17.39 2.90
N PRO A 53 10.85 -17.47 4.23
CA PRO A 53 12.08 -17.01 4.85
C PRO A 53 13.30 -17.82 4.41
N ASP A 54 14.45 -17.16 4.30
CA ASP A 54 15.75 -17.82 4.13
C ASP A 54 16.24 -18.47 5.44
N ILE A 55 17.41 -19.12 5.40
CA ILE A 55 18.01 -19.77 6.58
C ILE A 55 18.28 -18.82 7.76
N ARG A 56 18.32 -17.51 7.52
CA ARG A 56 18.52 -16.49 8.53
C ARG A 56 17.21 -15.82 8.97
N GLY A 57 16.07 -16.28 8.43
CA GLY A 57 14.74 -15.74 8.74
C GLY A 57 14.35 -14.51 7.93
N PHE A 58 15.07 -14.15 6.86
CA PHE A 58 14.71 -13.00 6.02
C PHE A 58 13.77 -13.40 4.88
N CYS A 59 12.73 -12.60 4.65
CA CYS A 59 11.87 -12.71 3.48
C CYS A 59 12.19 -11.61 2.46
N SER A 60 11.91 -11.89 1.18
CA SER A 60 11.97 -10.91 0.10
C SER A 60 10.59 -10.33 -0.19
N LEU A 61 10.53 -9.02 -0.49
CA LEU A 61 9.32 -8.36 -1.03
C LEU A 61 9.04 -8.72 -2.50
N GLY A 62 9.92 -9.52 -3.13
CA GLY A 62 9.78 -9.91 -4.53
C GLY A 62 9.81 -8.69 -5.46
N THR A 63 8.80 -8.58 -6.32
CA THR A 63 8.71 -7.55 -7.36
C THR A 63 8.09 -6.23 -6.88
N SER A 64 7.56 -6.18 -5.66
CA SER A 64 6.77 -5.05 -5.14
C SER A 64 7.48 -4.39 -3.97
N VAL A 65 8.48 -3.55 -4.28
CA VAL A 65 9.34 -2.93 -3.26
C VAL A 65 8.88 -1.51 -2.91
N ASP A 66 8.51 -0.72 -3.92
CA ASP A 66 8.09 0.68 -3.88
C ASP A 66 7.30 1.16 -2.63
N CYS A 67 5.98 1.26 -2.70
CA CYS A 67 5.15 1.73 -1.60
C CYS A 67 5.04 0.68 -0.50
N THR A 68 5.20 -0.60 -0.86
CA THR A 68 5.12 -1.73 0.07
C THR A 68 6.19 -1.62 1.17
N ARG A 69 7.43 -1.22 0.81
CA ARG A 69 8.50 -0.98 1.79
C ARG A 69 8.15 0.18 2.73
N ALA A 70 7.57 1.26 2.21
CA ALA A 70 7.21 2.41 3.04
C ALA A 70 6.06 2.07 3.99
N ALA A 71 5.05 1.36 3.50
CA ALA A 71 3.91 0.90 4.30
C ALA A 71 4.35 -0.08 5.40
N LEU A 72 5.18 -1.08 5.10
CA LEU A 72 5.61 -2.05 6.12
C LEU A 72 6.44 -1.43 7.24
N THR A 73 7.20 -0.37 6.96
CA THR A 73 8.03 0.29 7.98
C THR A 73 7.27 1.28 8.86
N THR A 74 6.07 1.69 8.43
CA THR A 74 5.28 2.74 9.09
C THR A 74 3.99 2.21 9.70
N ALA A 75 3.52 1.03 9.26
CA ALA A 75 2.34 0.38 9.81
C ALA A 75 2.55 -0.11 11.24
N LYS A 76 1.48 -0.09 12.04
CA LYS A 76 1.51 -0.62 13.41
C LYS A 76 1.54 -2.14 13.44
N ILE A 77 0.88 -2.78 12.47
CA ILE A 77 0.77 -4.23 12.34
C ILE A 77 1.06 -4.62 10.89
N ILE A 78 1.86 -5.67 10.70
CA ILE A 78 2.14 -6.27 9.40
C ILE A 78 1.51 -7.66 9.39
N VAL A 79 0.80 -7.99 8.32
CA VAL A 79 0.17 -9.30 8.10
C VAL A 79 0.64 -9.90 6.79
#